data_AF-A0AAE5C808-F1
#
_entry.id   AF-A0AAE5C808-F1
#
_cell.length_a   1.000
_cell.length_b   1.000
_cell.length_c   1.000
_cell.angle_alpha   90.00
_cell.angle_beta   90.00
_cell.angle_gamma   90.00
#
_symmetry.space_group_name_H-M   'P 1'
#
loop_
_entity.id
_entity.type
_entity.pdbx_description
1 polymer ?
#
loop_
_entity_poly.entity_id
_entity_poly.type
_entity_poly.pdbx_seq_one_letter_code
_entity_poly.pdbx_strand_id
1 'polypeptide(L)'
;VGAVRGPLRDAITVFDENGAVLFAPRELREALAARAWRRLFTDLRPLWRQARLEIFGHALLEQLVRPRKPLTAHVLLVPDAPESVADVDAWLAGALQPGRLEAKPFTPLPVLGVPGWWAENENFSFYDDSSVFRSARPASQYTTG
;
A
#
# COMPACT_ATOMS: atom_id res chain seq x y z
N VAL A 1 -32.38 0.02 14.59
CA VAL A 1 -32.18 0.77 13.32
C VAL A 1 -30.77 0.45 12.82
N GLY A 2 -30.64 -0.58 11.98
CA GLY A 2 -29.35 -1.03 11.45
C GLY A 2 -29.01 -0.22 10.21
N ALA A 3 -28.16 0.81 10.35
CA ALA A 3 -27.69 1.58 9.22
C ALA A 3 -26.88 0.65 8.30
N VAL A 4 -27.38 0.45 7.08
CA VAL A 4 -26.71 -0.28 6.01
C VAL A 4 -25.29 0.28 5.88
N ARG A 5 -24.27 -0.56 6.11
CA ARG A 5 -22.86 -0.19 5.91
C ARG A 5 -22.70 0.20 4.44
N GLY A 6 -22.59 1.50 4.18
CA GLY A 6 -22.33 2.02 2.84
C GLY A 6 -20.88 1.75 2.42
N PRO A 7 -20.59 1.63 1.11
CA PRO A 7 -19.23 1.42 0.59
C PRO A 7 -18.19 2.42 1.13
N LEU A 8 -18.60 3.67 1.35
CA LEU A 8 -17.80 4.73 1.96
C LEU A 8 -17.37 4.39 3.39
N ARG A 9 -18.31 3.95 4.24
CA ARG A 9 -18.01 3.62 5.64
C ARG A 9 -17.07 2.43 5.72
N ASP A 10 -17.27 1.42 4.88
CA ASP A 10 -16.37 0.28 4.80
C ASP A 10 -14.96 0.71 4.36
N ALA A 11 -14.86 1.61 3.37
CA ALA A 11 -13.57 2.12 2.90
C ALA A 11 -12.83 2.91 4.00
N ILE A 12 -13.55 3.77 4.74
CA ILE A 12 -13.01 4.52 5.86
C ILE A 12 -12.55 3.56 6.97
N THR A 13 -13.36 2.55 7.33
CA THR A 13 -12.96 1.56 8.32
C THR A 13 -11.72 0.77 7.89
N VAL A 14 -11.62 0.36 6.62
CA VAL A 14 -10.40 -0.32 6.13
C VAL A 14 -9.17 0.58 6.25
N PHE A 15 -9.32 1.87 5.93
CA PHE A 15 -8.25 2.84 6.02
C PHE A 15 -7.84 3.14 7.48
N ASP A 16 -8.81 3.27 8.38
CA ASP A 16 -8.56 3.51 9.81
C ASP A 16 -7.94 2.32 10.55
N GLU A 17 -8.17 1.09 10.04
CA GLU A 17 -7.63 -0.12 10.65
C GLU A 17 -6.26 -0.52 10.05
N ASN A 18 -6.15 -0.53 8.72
CA ASN A 18 -4.97 -1.05 8.02
C ASN A 18 -4.47 -0.12 6.90
N GLY A 19 -4.88 1.15 6.91
CA GLY A 19 -4.55 2.11 5.87
C GLY A 19 -3.16 2.70 6.01
N ALA A 20 -2.58 3.03 4.86
CA ALA A 20 -1.38 3.84 4.77
C ALA A 20 -1.45 4.71 3.51
N VAL A 21 -0.59 5.71 3.46
CA VAL A 21 -0.46 6.63 2.32
C VAL A 21 0.99 6.56 1.85
N LEU A 22 1.19 6.21 0.58
CA LEU A 22 2.51 6.15 -0.02
C LEU A 22 2.65 7.28 -1.03
N PHE A 23 3.50 8.23 -0.66
CA PHE A 23 4.02 9.24 -1.54
C PHE A 23 5.30 8.70 -2.17
N ALA A 24 5.33 8.56 -3.49
CA ALA A 24 6.48 7.92 -4.15
C ALA A 24 6.61 8.38 -5.61
N PRO A 25 7.81 8.29 -6.21
CA PRO A 25 8.00 8.47 -7.66
C PRO A 25 7.15 7.53 -8.50
N ARG A 26 6.92 7.92 -9.76
CA ARG A 26 6.02 7.20 -10.68
C ARG A 26 6.37 5.72 -10.81
N GLU A 27 7.65 5.40 -10.90
CA GLU A 27 8.17 4.05 -11.10
C GLU A 27 7.76 3.11 -9.95
N LEU A 28 7.80 3.60 -8.70
CA LEU A 28 7.36 2.82 -7.54
C LEU A 28 5.83 2.66 -7.52
N ARG A 29 5.08 3.72 -7.87
CA ARG A 29 3.62 3.65 -7.93
C ARG A 29 3.14 2.65 -8.97
N GLU A 30 3.74 2.68 -10.16
CA GLU A 30 3.44 1.73 -11.24
C GLU A 30 3.80 0.30 -10.85
N ALA A 31 4.98 0.08 -10.27
CA ALA A 31 5.40 -1.25 -9.81
C ALA A 31 4.48 -1.79 -8.71
N LEU A 32 4.04 -0.96 -7.77
CA LEU A 32 3.12 -1.35 -6.71
C LEU A 32 1.71 -1.63 -7.24
N ALA A 33 1.17 -0.76 -8.10
CA ALA A 33 -0.12 -0.96 -8.76
C ALA A 33 -0.15 -2.27 -9.57
N ALA A 34 0.94 -2.57 -10.28
CA ALA A 34 1.12 -3.81 -11.04
C ALA A 34 1.46 -5.03 -10.16
N ARG A 35 1.69 -4.85 -8.85
CA ARG A 35 2.16 -5.88 -7.91
C ARG A 35 3.45 -6.57 -8.39
N ALA A 36 4.33 -5.81 -9.03
CA ALA A 36 5.62 -6.25 -9.53
C ALA A 36 6.65 -6.26 -8.38
N TRP A 37 6.47 -7.16 -7.40
CA TRP A 37 7.19 -7.13 -6.11
C TRP A 37 8.71 -7.10 -6.24
N ARG A 38 9.26 -7.92 -7.14
CA ARG A 38 10.72 -7.94 -7.39
C ARG A 38 11.21 -6.60 -7.91
N ARG A 39 10.51 -6.01 -8.89
CA ARG A 39 10.82 -4.67 -9.39
C ARG A 39 10.68 -3.61 -8.29
N LEU A 40 9.58 -3.66 -7.54
CA LEU A 40 9.27 -2.69 -6.50
C LEU A 40 10.32 -2.67 -5.39
N PHE A 41 10.73 -3.83 -4.88
CA PHE A 41 11.55 -3.92 -3.67
C PHE A 41 13.03 -4.26 -3.93
N THR A 42 13.38 -4.77 -5.11
CA THR A 42 14.77 -5.07 -5.51
C THR A 42 15.27 -4.03 -6.51
N ASP A 43 14.72 -4.00 -7.72
CA ASP A 43 15.26 -3.18 -8.82
C ASP A 43 15.15 -1.67 -8.52
N LEU A 44 14.01 -1.26 -7.95
CA LEU A 44 13.73 0.12 -7.59
C LEU A 44 14.07 0.44 -6.13
N ARG A 45 14.78 -0.45 -5.41
CA ARG A 45 15.17 -0.24 -3.99
C ARG A 45 15.81 1.14 -3.74
N PRO A 46 16.69 1.68 -4.60
CA PRO A 46 17.26 3.02 -4.39
C PRO A 46 16.24 4.16 -4.39
N LEU A 47 15.14 4.03 -5.15
CA LEU A 47 14.09 5.05 -5.24
C LEU A 47 13.23 5.15 -3.99
N TRP A 48 13.25 4.13 -3.11
CA TRP A 48 12.53 4.20 -1.83
C TRP A 48 13.04 5.30 -0.90
N ARG A 49 14.26 5.81 -1.12
CA ARG A 49 14.77 7.01 -0.43
C ARG A 49 14.01 8.29 -0.77
N GLN A 50 13.33 8.29 -1.90
CA GLN A 50 12.47 9.39 -2.37
C GLN A 50 10.99 9.10 -2.08
N ALA A 51 10.69 8.00 -1.40
CA ALA A 51 9.33 7.62 -1.03
C ALA A 51 9.10 7.87 0.45
N ARG A 52 7.86 8.22 0.80
CA ARG A 52 7.41 8.45 2.16
C ARG A 52 6.13 7.66 2.40
N LEU A 53 6.20 6.72 3.33
CA LEU A 53 5.08 5.88 3.74
C LEU A 53 4.55 6.35 5.09
N GLU A 54 3.34 6.88 5.11
CA GLU A 54 2.65 7.33 6.30
C GLU A 54 1.61 6.29 6.72
N ILE A 55 1.71 5.79 7.96
CA ILE A 55 0.80 4.77 8.49
C ILE A 55 -0.33 5.45 9.26
N PHE A 56 -1.58 5.10 8.92
CA PHE A 56 -2.78 5.59 9.60
C PHE A 56 -3.50 4.50 10.37
N GLY A 57 -3.46 3.26 9.85
CA GLY A 57 -4.18 2.13 10.41
C GLY A 57 -3.76 1.82 11.85
N HIS A 58 -4.69 1.94 12.80
CA HIS A 58 -4.43 1.65 14.22
C HIS A 58 -4.01 0.19 14.43
N ALA A 59 -4.76 -0.75 13.86
CA ALA A 59 -4.41 -2.18 13.94
C ALA A 59 -3.10 -2.48 13.21
N LEU A 60 -2.77 -1.76 12.13
CA LEU A 60 -1.48 -1.90 11.46
C LEU A 60 -0.32 -1.44 12.35
N LEU A 61 -0.45 -0.31 13.05
CA LEU A 61 0.55 0.16 14.01
C LEU A 61 0.78 -0.86 15.14
N GLU A 62 -0.29 -1.42 15.70
CA GLU A 62 -0.19 -2.48 16.71
C GLU A 62 0.52 -3.72 16.19
N GLN A 63 0.19 -4.15 14.96
CA GLN A 63 0.82 -5.31 14.32
C GLN A 63 2.29 -5.08 13.99
N LEU A 64 2.74 -3.84 13.78
CA LEU A 64 4.13 -3.50 13.56
C LEU A 64 5.00 -3.63 14.81
N VAL A 65 4.43 -3.69 16.02
CA VAL A 65 5.17 -3.95 17.27
C VAL A 65 5.74 -5.37 17.28
N ARG A 66 4.99 -6.34 16.74
CA ARG A 66 5.42 -7.74 16.56
C ARG A 66 5.00 -8.23 15.19
N PRO A 67 5.73 -7.82 14.14
CA PRO A 67 5.28 -8.05 12.78
C PRO A 67 5.36 -9.52 12.39
N ARG A 68 4.42 -9.94 11.55
CA ARG A 68 4.39 -11.26 10.91
C ARG A 68 4.62 -11.08 9.41
N LYS A 69 5.28 -12.06 8.77
CA LYS A 69 5.65 -11.99 7.34
C LYS A 69 4.52 -11.53 6.39
N PRO A 70 3.26 -12.01 6.50
CA PRO A 70 2.19 -11.61 5.59
C PRO A 70 1.48 -10.28 5.94
N LEU A 71 2.09 -9.42 6.78
CA LEU A 71 1.50 -8.13 7.14
C LEU A 71 1.36 -7.22 5.92
N THR A 72 0.14 -6.76 5.64
CA THR A 72 -0.20 -6.00 4.42
C THR A 72 -1.00 -4.74 4.78
N ALA A 73 -0.56 -3.60 4.27
CA ALA A 73 -1.27 -2.33 4.38
C ALA A 73 -2.17 -2.08 3.16
N HIS A 74 -3.24 -1.32 3.35
CA HIS A 74 -4.11 -0.79 2.29
C HIS A 74 -3.65 0.62 1.93
N VAL A 75 -2.91 0.75 0.84
CA VAL A 75 -2.17 1.96 0.52
C VAL A 75 -2.90 2.83 -0.48
N LEU A 76 -3.06 4.11 -0.15
CA LEU A 76 -3.36 5.16 -1.13
C LEU A 76 -2.06 5.59 -1.80
N LEU A 77 -1.99 5.43 -3.12
CA LEU A 77 -0.84 5.87 -3.92
C LEU A 77 -0.97 7.36 -4.25
N VAL A 78 0.09 8.10 -3.97
CA VAL A 78 0.13 9.56 -4.12
C VAL A 78 1.36 9.97 -4.92
N PRO A 79 1.21 10.88 -5.91
CA PRO A 79 2.36 11.39 -6.63
C PRO A 79 3.27 12.22 -5.72
N ASP A 80 4.57 11.92 -5.81
CA ASP A 80 5.71 12.64 -5.23
C ASP A 80 5.75 12.72 -3.70
N ALA A 81 6.94 12.68 -3.11
CA ALA A 81 7.11 12.85 -1.67
C ALA A 81 6.93 14.33 -1.29
N PRO A 82 5.96 14.65 -0.42
CA PRO A 82 5.76 16.01 0.06
C PRO A 82 6.98 16.45 0.88
N GLU A 83 7.34 17.73 0.76
CA GLU A 83 8.47 18.31 1.48
C GLU A 83 8.18 18.44 2.98
N SER A 84 6.92 18.62 3.37
CA SER A 84 6.51 18.81 4.77
C SER A 84 5.29 17.97 5.18
N VAL A 85 5.04 17.89 6.50
CA VAL A 85 3.81 17.29 7.05
C VAL A 85 2.57 18.11 6.68
N ALA A 86 2.70 19.43 6.53
CA ALA A 86 1.58 20.28 6.14
C ALA A 86 1.10 19.96 4.71
N ASP A 87 2.02 19.64 3.80
CA ASP A 87 1.68 19.24 2.43
C ASP A 87 0.96 17.88 2.41
N VAL A 88 1.35 16.95 3.30
CA VAL A 88 0.65 15.68 3.50
C VAL A 88 -0.80 15.94 3.93
N ASP A 89 -1.01 16.77 4.95
CA ASP A 89 -2.33 17.08 5.50
C ASP A 89 -3.23 17.77 4.45
N ALA A 90 -2.70 18.79 3.78
CA ALA A 90 -3.41 19.51 2.73
C ALA A 90 -3.81 18.58 1.57
N TRP A 91 -2.91 17.68 1.16
CA TRP A 91 -3.24 16.69 0.15
C TRP A 91 -4.33 15.74 0.64
N LEU A 92 -4.21 15.21 1.86
CA LEU A 92 -5.18 14.27 2.43
C LEU A 92 -6.58 14.87 2.54
N ALA A 93 -6.69 16.13 2.96
CA ALA A 93 -7.96 16.85 3.02
C ALA A 93 -8.65 16.94 1.64
N GLY A 94 -7.87 17.16 0.57
CA GLY A 94 -8.39 17.16 -0.80
C GLY A 94 -8.61 15.77 -1.39
N ALA A 95 -7.89 14.76 -0.90
CA ALA A 95 -7.82 13.42 -1.45
C ALA A 95 -8.84 12.43 -0.87
N LEU A 96 -9.22 12.58 0.40
CA LEU A 96 -10.14 11.71 1.12
C LEU A 96 -11.61 12.11 0.87
N GLN A 97 -11.96 12.33 -0.39
CA GLN A 97 -13.32 12.69 -0.80
C GLN A 97 -14.22 11.45 -0.85
N PRO A 98 -15.50 11.56 -0.47
CA PRO A 98 -16.44 10.44 -0.43
C PRO A 98 -16.45 9.58 -1.70
N GLY A 99 -16.62 10.20 -2.87
CA GLY A 99 -16.68 9.47 -4.15
C GLY A 99 -15.40 8.74 -4.52
N ARG A 100 -14.23 9.22 -4.06
CA ARG A 100 -12.96 8.52 -4.28
C ARG A 100 -12.83 7.32 -3.36
N LEU A 101 -13.23 7.45 -2.09
CA LEU A 101 -13.16 6.37 -1.11
C LEU A 101 -14.17 5.24 -1.39
N GLU A 102 -15.35 5.58 -1.92
CA GLU A 102 -16.36 4.60 -2.35
C GLU A 102 -15.81 3.60 -3.38
N ALA A 103 -14.90 4.05 -4.25
CA ALA A 103 -14.22 3.21 -5.23
C ALA A 103 -13.13 2.30 -4.62
N LYS A 104 -12.87 2.40 -3.31
CA LYS A 104 -11.84 1.65 -2.57
C LYS A 104 -10.48 1.64 -3.30
N PRO A 105 -9.84 2.81 -3.49
CA PRO A 105 -8.67 2.97 -4.35
C PRO A 105 -7.36 2.53 -3.66
N PHE A 106 -7.44 1.47 -2.85
CA PHE A 106 -6.34 0.98 -2.04
C PHE A 106 -5.57 -0.12 -2.76
N THR A 107 -4.24 -0.02 -2.76
CA THR A 107 -3.35 -1.05 -3.26
C THR A 107 -2.72 -1.80 -2.08
N PRO A 108 -2.73 -3.15 -2.07
CA PRO A 108 -2.09 -3.89 -0.99
C PRO A 108 -0.57 -3.70 -1.04
N LEU A 109 0.06 -3.40 0.09
CA LEU A 109 1.51 -3.31 0.25
C LEU A 109 1.98 -4.25 1.37
N PRO A 110 2.81 -5.27 1.07
CA PRO A 110 3.50 -6.04 2.10
C PRO A 110 4.49 -5.15 2.86
N VAL A 111 4.16 -4.76 4.08
CA VAL A 111 4.91 -3.70 4.79
C VAL A 111 6.34 -4.11 5.15
N LEU A 112 6.57 -5.39 5.38
CA LEU A 112 7.92 -5.91 5.65
C LEU A 112 8.78 -6.01 4.39
N GLY A 113 8.21 -5.80 3.20
CA GLY A 113 8.96 -5.63 1.98
C GLY A 113 9.62 -4.24 1.85
N VAL A 114 9.12 -3.24 2.60
CA VAL A 114 9.60 -1.86 2.53
C VAL A 114 11.07 -1.78 2.95
N PRO A 115 11.97 -1.27 2.09
CA PRO A 115 13.39 -1.19 2.40
C PRO A 115 13.66 -0.43 3.71
N GLY A 116 14.49 -1.00 4.58
CA GLY A 116 14.89 -0.42 5.86
C GLY A 116 13.93 -0.69 7.03
N TRP A 117 12.77 -1.34 6.80
CA TRP A 117 11.81 -1.64 7.86
C TRP A 117 11.99 -3.04 8.46
N TRP A 118 12.62 -3.97 7.73
CA TRP A 118 12.83 -5.34 8.16
C TRP A 118 14.17 -5.87 7.68
N ALA A 119 15.00 -6.37 8.60
CA ALA A 119 16.36 -6.82 8.27
C ALA A 119 16.38 -7.98 7.25
N GLU A 120 15.45 -8.93 7.33
CA GLU A 120 15.44 -10.08 6.42
C GLU A 120 15.18 -9.68 4.96
N ASN A 121 14.57 -8.51 4.71
CA ASN A 121 14.28 -8.03 3.35
C ASN A 121 15.53 -7.51 2.62
N GLU A 122 16.69 -7.47 3.28
CA GLU A 122 17.98 -7.25 2.62
C GLU A 122 18.41 -8.47 1.81
N ASN A 123 17.93 -9.66 2.18
CA ASN A 123 18.14 -10.86 1.39
C ASN A 123 17.17 -10.89 0.21
N PHE A 124 17.69 -11.03 -1.02
CA PHE A 124 16.89 -11.08 -2.24
C PHE A 124 15.85 -12.21 -2.22
N SER A 125 16.13 -13.34 -1.56
CA SER A 125 15.22 -14.48 -1.47
C SER A 125 14.00 -14.22 -0.58
N PHE A 126 13.99 -13.12 0.19
CA PHE A 126 12.84 -12.73 1.01
C PHE A 126 11.58 -12.55 0.16
N TYR A 127 11.74 -11.99 -1.04
CA TYR A 127 10.67 -11.68 -1.97
C TYR A 127 10.17 -12.86 -2.80
N ASP A 128 10.84 -14.02 -2.72
CA ASP A 128 10.46 -15.25 -3.44
C ASP A 128 9.29 -16.00 -2.78
N ASP A 129 8.88 -15.59 -1.57
CA ASP A 129 7.75 -16.20 -0.87
C ASP A 129 6.41 -15.81 -1.51
N SER A 130 5.93 -16.67 -2.40
CA SER A 130 4.67 -16.48 -3.12
C SER A 130 3.42 -16.50 -2.24
N SER A 131 3.50 -16.89 -0.96
CA SER A 131 2.37 -16.77 -0.03
C SER A 131 2.13 -15.32 0.39
N VAL A 132 3.19 -14.51 0.38
CA VAL A 132 3.21 -13.09 0.75
C VAL A 132 3.22 -12.20 -0.51
N PHE A 133 4.17 -12.45 -1.41
CA PHE A 133 4.43 -11.65 -2.61
C PHE A 133 3.70 -12.22 -3.83
N ARG A 134 2.37 -12.24 -3.76
CA ARG A 134 1.52 -12.74 -4.86
C ARG A 134 1.46 -11.75 -6.00
N SER A 135 1.93 -12.14 -7.18
CA SER A 135 1.77 -11.33 -8.40
C SER A 135 0.29 -11.00 -8.64
N ALA A 136 0.03 -9.91 -9.35
CA ALA A 136 -1.33 -9.63 -9.83
C ALA A 136 -1.85 -10.85 -10.61
N ARG A 137 -3.10 -11.24 -10.38
CA ARG A 137 -3.69 -12.32 -11.18
C ARG A 137 -3.66 -11.85 -12.64
N PRO A 138 -3.08 -12.61 -13.58
CA PRO A 138 -3.27 -12.31 -14.99
C PRO A 138 -4.77 -12.25 -15.23
N ALA A 139 -5.23 -11.19 -15.91
CA ALA A 139 -6.63 -11.10 -16.31
C ALA A 139 -6.97 -12.42 -17.01
N SER A 140 -7.96 -13.17 -16.49
CA SER A 140 -8.35 -14.43 -17.11
C SER A 140 -8.72 -14.14 -18.55
N GLN A 141 -7.87 -14.55 -19.48
CA GLN A 141 -8.21 -14.65 -20.89
C GLN A 141 -9.16 -15.83 -21.01
N TYR A 142 -10.43 -15.61 -20.68
CA TYR A 142 -11.49 -16.47 -21.18
C TYR A 142 -11.58 -16.21 -22.67
N THR A 143 -10.77 -16.95 -23.43
CA THR A 143 -10.98 -17.13 -24.86
C THR A 143 -12.21 -18.00 -24.99
N THR A 144 -13.34 -17.37 -25.32
CA THR A 144 -14.49 -18.07 -25.88
C THR A 144 -14.08 -18.58 -27.27
N GLY A 145 -13.97 -19.89 -27.41
CA GLY A 145 -13.94 -20.61 -28.67
C GLY A 145 -15.16 -21.52 -28.76
#